data_AF-A0A2L0ER16-F1
#
_entry.id   AF-A0A2L0ER16-F1
#
_cell.length_a   1.000
_cell.length_b   1.000
_cell.length_c   1.000
_cell.angle_alpha   90.00
_cell.angle_beta   90.00
_cell.angle_gamma   90.00
#
_symmetry.space_group_name_H-M   'P 1'
#
loop_
_entity.id
_entity.type
_entity.pdbx_description
1 polymer ?
#
loop_
_entity_poly.entity_id
_entity_poly.type
_entity_poly.pdbx_seq_one_letter_code
_entity_poly.pdbx_strand_id
1 'polypeptide(L)' 'MTSSPTRHRLTMLPTAHTTPAASEPHTAQIELQEALAALVERWESFEIAGEVVPQASNQTNGVLELPLRFRPA' A
#
# COMPACT_ATOMS: atom_id res chain seq x y z
N MET A 1 -12.20 -5.62 -33.66
CA MET A 1 -12.46 -6.60 -32.59
C MET A 1 -11.14 -7.29 -32.25
N THR A 2 -10.41 -6.84 -31.23
CA THR A 2 -9.17 -7.48 -30.77
C THR A 2 -9.03 -7.29 -29.25
N SER A 3 -9.35 -8.38 -28.57
CA SER A 3 -8.73 -8.97 -27.37
C SER A 3 -8.21 -8.09 -26.22
N SER A 4 -8.80 -8.36 -25.06
CA SER A 4 -8.51 -7.86 -23.72
C SER A 4 -7.05 -8.05 -23.26
N PRO A 5 -6.48 -7.11 -22.48
CA PRO A 5 -5.28 -7.38 -21.71
C PRO A 5 -5.63 -8.23 -20.47
N THR A 6 -5.23 -9.50 -20.50
CA THR A 6 -5.26 -10.41 -19.35
C THR A 6 -4.35 -9.88 -18.24
N ARG A 7 -4.93 -9.48 -17.10
CA ARG A 7 -4.16 -9.06 -15.92
C ARG A 7 -3.49 -10.28 -15.30
N HIS A 8 -2.17 -10.38 -15.42
CA HIS A 8 -1.37 -11.39 -14.72
C HIS A 8 -1.49 -11.18 -13.21
N ARG A 9 -1.99 -12.19 -12.50
CA ARG A 9 -2.14 -12.20 -11.04
C ARG A 9 -0.74 -12.28 -10.40
N LEU A 10 -0.30 -11.19 -9.77
CA LEU A 10 0.89 -11.20 -8.91
C LEU A 10 0.52 -11.84 -7.56
N THR A 11 1.02 -13.05 -7.31
CA THR A 11 0.95 -13.69 -6.00
C THR A 11 2.01 -13.05 -5.10
N MET A 12 1.62 -12.08 -4.28
CA MET A 12 2.47 -11.61 -3.19
C MET A 12 2.42 -12.65 -2.07
N LEU A 13 3.54 -13.35 -1.84
CA LEU A 13 3.75 -14.21 -0.67
C LEU A 13 4.32 -13.33 0.46
N PRO A 14 3.56 -13.00 1.52
CA PRO A 14 4.17 -12.53 2.74
C PRO A 14 4.89 -13.71 3.40
N THR A 15 6.23 -13.64 3.46
CA THR A 15 7.06 -14.58 4.21
C THR A 15 6.79 -14.45 5.70
N ALA A 16 6.13 -15.45 6.28
CA ALA A 16 6.55 -16.13 7.51
C ALA A 16 5.53 -17.23 7.88
N HIS A 17 5.94 -18.48 7.72
CA HIS A 17 5.21 -19.66 8.14
C HIS A 17 5.69 -20.05 9.54
N THR A 18 5.02 -19.54 10.60
CA THR A 18 4.77 -20.19 11.90
C THR A 18 4.05 -19.22 12.83
N THR A 19 2.80 -19.55 13.16
CA THR A 19 1.85 -18.78 13.98
C THR A 19 2.20 -18.78 15.47
N PRO A 20 1.90 -17.70 16.21
CA PRO A 20 0.79 -17.80 17.16
C PRO A 20 -0.25 -16.68 16.93
N ALA A 21 -1.52 -17.07 16.94
CA ALA A 21 -2.73 -16.22 16.91
C ALA A 21 -2.60 -14.86 16.20
N ALA A 22 -2.40 -14.84 14.88
CA ALA A 22 -2.52 -13.62 14.11
C ALA A 22 -4.02 -13.32 13.91
N SER A 23 -4.68 -12.74 14.92
CA SER A 23 -5.98 -12.06 14.77
C SER A 23 -5.84 -10.72 14.02
N GLU A 24 -4.60 -10.32 13.71
CA GLU A 24 -4.23 -9.01 13.18
C GLU A 24 -4.11 -8.87 11.64
N PRO A 25 -3.88 -9.92 10.80
CA PRO A 25 -3.69 -9.72 9.37
C PRO A 25 -4.99 -9.33 8.68
N HIS A 26 -6.14 -9.77 9.24
CA HIS A 26 -7.45 -9.37 8.76
C HIS A 26 -7.74 -7.89 9.09
N THR A 27 -7.40 -7.45 10.31
CA THR A 27 -7.57 -6.05 10.73
C THR A 27 -6.70 -5.11 9.90
N ALA A 28 -5.43 -5.41 9.70
CA ALA A 28 -4.54 -4.61 8.85
C ALA A 28 -5.04 -4.52 7.40
N GLN A 29 -5.69 -5.57 6.90
CA GLN A 29 -6.30 -5.56 5.57
C GLN A 29 -7.51 -4.62 5.50
N ILE A 30 -8.36 -4.60 6.54
CA ILE A 30 -9.51 -3.70 6.62
C ILE A 30 -9.03 -2.24 6.70
N GLU A 31 -8.07 -1.95 7.58
CA GLU A 31 -7.50 -0.60 7.74
C GLU A 31 -6.92 -0.06 6.42
N LEU A 32 -6.21 -0.91 5.67
CA LEU A 32 -5.68 -0.55 4.36
C LEU A 32 -6.79 -0.24 3.35
N GLN A 33 -7.86 -1.04 3.33
CA GLN A 33 -8.99 -0.82 2.42
C GLN A 33 -9.69 0.51 2.72
N GLU A 34 -9.95 0.80 3.99
CA GLU A 34 -10.58 2.06 4.42
C GLU A 34 -9.70 3.27 4.10
N ALA A 35 -8.39 3.18 4.36
CA ALA A 35 -7.44 4.24 4.04
C ALA A 35 -7.39 4.54 2.54
N LEU A 36 -7.36 3.49 1.69
CA LEU A 36 -7.35 3.64 0.24
C LEU A 36 -8.69 4.20 -0.30
N ALA A 37 -9.82 3.76 0.25
CA ALA A 37 -11.13 4.29 -0.13
C ALA A 37 -11.22 5.79 0.16
N ALA A 38 -10.84 6.21 1.38
CA ALA A 38 -10.83 7.61 1.78
C ALA A 38 -9.86 8.46 0.94
N LEU A 39 -8.75 7.88 0.48
CA LEU A 39 -7.78 8.57 -0.37
C LEU A 39 -8.38 8.91 -1.74
N VAL A 40 -9.05 7.95 -2.38
CA VAL A 40 -9.64 8.10 -3.72
C VAL A 40 -10.90 8.98 -3.69
N GLU A 41 -11.67 8.96 -2.60
CA GLU A 41 -12.85 9.83 -2.46
C GLU A 41 -12.49 11.31 -2.34
N ARG A 42 -11.33 11.63 -1.76
CA ARG A 42 -10.95 13.01 -1.41
C ARG A 42 -10.04 13.70 -2.43
N TRP A 43 -9.25 12.93 -3.19
CA TRP A 43 -8.19 13.48 -4.04
C TRP A 43 -8.24 12.89 -5.45
N GLU A 44 -8.23 13.75 -6.47
CA GLU A 44 -8.16 13.36 -7.89
C GLU A 44 -6.84 12.64 -8.21
N SER A 45 -5.74 13.16 -7.65
CA SER A 45 -4.40 12.61 -7.82
C SER A 45 -3.46 13.07 -6.70
N PHE A 46 -2.33 12.39 -6.58
CA PHE A 46 -1.23 12.80 -5.70
C PHE A 46 0.11 12.45 -6.37
N GLU A 47 1.15 13.20 -6.01
CA GLU A 47 2.52 13.02 -6.49
C GLU A 47 3.52 13.04 -5.32
N ILE A 48 4.66 12.37 -5.51
CA ILE A 48 5.79 12.46 -4.59
C ILE A 48 6.51 13.78 -4.88
N ALA A 49 6.55 14.65 -3.89
CA ALA A 49 6.94 16.05 -4.03
C ALA A 49 8.38 16.35 -3.60
N GLY A 50 9.15 15.33 -3.22
CA GLY A 50 10.49 15.48 -2.69
C GLY A 50 11.20 14.15 -2.49
N GLU A 51 12.30 14.19 -1.75
CA GLU A 51 13.09 13.01 -1.42
C GLU A 51 12.31 12.09 -0.47
N VAL A 52 12.31 10.79 -0.78
CA VAL A 52 11.74 9.77 0.08
C VAL A 52 12.83 9.29 1.03
N VAL A 53 12.61 9.44 2.34
CA VAL A 53 13.55 8.99 3.35
C VAL A 53 13.21 7.55 3.74
N PRO A 54 14.03 6.55 3.38
CA PRO A 54 13.76 5.18 3.76
C PRO A 54 13.94 4.99 5.27
N GLN A 55 13.19 4.06 5.84
CA GLN A 55 13.39 3.64 7.22
C GLN A 55 14.68 2.82 7.32
N ALA A 56 15.66 3.28 8.08
CA ALA A 56 16.89 2.53 8.37
C ALA A 56 16.64 1.49 9.48
N SER A 57 15.81 0.49 9.21
CA SER A 57 15.54 -0.63 10.12
C SER A 57 15.89 -1.96 9.44
N ASN A 58 16.52 -2.85 10.18
CA ASN A 58 16.79 -4.22 9.74
C ASN A 58 15.61 -5.18 10.03
N GLN A 59 14.58 -4.73 10.73
CA GLN A 59 13.41 -5.54 11.11
C GLN A 59 12.19 -5.27 10.24
N THR A 60 12.04 -4.03 9.75
CA THR A 60 10.86 -3.62 8.99
C THR A 60 11.30 -2.79 7.79
N ASN A 61 10.89 -3.22 6.61
CA ASN A 61 11.02 -2.43 5.39
C ASN A 61 9.96 -1.32 5.44
N GLY A 62 10.36 -0.06 5.33
CA GLY A 62 9.45 1.07 5.45
C GLY A 62 10.03 2.37 4.91
N VAL A 63 9.19 3.40 4.91
CA VAL A 63 9.53 4.77 4.55
C VAL A 63 9.30 5.63 5.80
N LEU A 64 10.32 6.37 6.22
CA LEU A 64 10.25 7.28 7.35
C LEU A 64 9.58 8.59 6.94
N GLU A 65 9.94 9.13 5.77
CA GLU A 65 9.34 10.35 5.24
C GLU A 65 8.92 10.17 3.77
N LEU A 66 7.66 10.48 3.49
CA LEU A 66 7.08 10.46 2.14
C LEU A 66 6.41 11.82 1.86
N PRO A 67 7.14 12.80 1.29
CA PRO A 67 6.56 14.11 0.98
C PRO A 67 5.58 13.98 -0.19
N LEU A 68 4.31 14.28 0.05
CA LEU A 68 3.24 14.18 -0.92
C LEU A 68 2.65 15.55 -1.25
N ARG A 69 2.29 15.76 -2.52
CA ARG A 69 1.40 16.83 -2.96
C ARG A 69 0.11 16.20 -3.45
N PHE A 70 -1.01 16.71 -2.96
CA PHE A 70 -2.34 16.23 -3.32
C PHE A 70 -3.06 17.23 -4.21
N ARG A 71 -3.85 16.71 -5.15
CA ARG A 71 -4.78 17.48 -5.97
C ARG A 71 -6.21 17.08 -5.61
N PRO A 72 -7.07 18.02 -5.18
CA PRO A 72 -8.45 17.71 -4.79
C PRO A 72 -9.26 17.20 -5.99
N ALA A 73 -10.25 16.36 -5.69
CA ALA A 73 -11.25 15.85 -6.64
C ALA A 73 -12.24 16.93 -7.11
#